data_AF-A0A3C0EPQ3-F1
#
_entry.id   AF-A0A3C0EPQ3-F1
#
_cell.length_a   1.000
_cell.length_b   1.000
_cell.length_c   1.000
_cell.angle_alpha   90.00
_cell.angle_beta   90.00
_cell.angle_gamma   90.00
#
_symmetry.space_group_name_H-M   'P 1'
#
loop_
_entity.id
_entity.type
_entity.pdbx_description
1 polymer ?
#
loop_
_entity_poly.entity_id
_entity_poly.type
_entity_poly.pdbx_seq_one_letter_code
_entity_poly.pdbx_strand_id
1 'polypeptide(L)'
;VNLRYPQELRDDIDKLRQTLVSTPSGAQVPLGQLAEIDLHKGPPMIKSENARLTAWVYVDIAGLDVGTYVKQAQQVVASQVPLPQGYNIVWSGQ
;
A
#
# COMPACT_ATOMS: atom_id res chain seq x y z
N VAL A 1 3.75 19.67 -22.64
CA VAL A 1 4.55 20.58 -21.79
C VAL A 1 4.05 20.43 -20.35
N ASN A 2 4.94 20.32 -19.36
CA ASN A 2 4.60 20.22 -17.93
C ASN A 2 5.18 21.44 -17.18
N LEU A 3 4.42 22.03 -16.27
CA LEU A 3 4.88 23.10 -15.38
C LEU A 3 4.91 22.57 -13.94
N ARG A 4 6.03 22.80 -13.24
CA ARG A 4 6.25 22.32 -11.88
C ARG A 4 7.17 23.27 -11.13
N TYR A 5 6.91 23.49 -9.84
CA TYR A 5 7.84 24.22 -8.98
C TYR A 5 9.20 23.51 -8.85
N PRO A 6 10.29 24.28 -8.62
CA PRO A 6 11.60 23.75 -8.27
C PRO A 6 11.53 22.71 -7.15
N GLN A 7 12.42 21.71 -7.21
CA GLN A 7 12.43 20.62 -6.23
C GLN A 7 12.69 21.10 -4.81
N GLU A 8 13.54 22.10 -4.63
CA GLU A 8 13.92 22.68 -3.33
C GLU A 8 12.76 23.27 -2.52
N LEU A 9 11.62 23.54 -3.16
CA LEU A 9 10.40 24.03 -2.49
C LEU A 9 9.49 22.89 -2.01
N ARG A 10 9.78 21.64 -2.40
CA ARG A 10 8.87 20.49 -2.23
C ARG A 10 9.58 19.16 -1.94
N ASP A 11 10.85 19.22 -1.56
CA ASP A 11 11.66 18.06 -1.16
C ASP A 11 11.45 17.70 0.31
N ASP A 12 10.81 18.59 1.07
CA ASP A 12 10.50 18.44 2.48
C ASP A 12 9.08 18.95 2.78
N ILE A 13 8.44 18.39 3.81
CA ILE A 13 7.06 18.71 4.18
C ILE A 13 6.91 20.14 4.71
N ASP A 14 7.88 20.64 5.47
CA ASP A 14 7.83 22.00 6.02
C ASP A 14 8.02 23.04 4.93
N LYS A 15 8.91 22.75 3.97
CA LYS A 15 9.04 23.60 2.77
C LYS A 15 7.80 23.57 1.89
N LEU A 16 7.18 22.40 1.74
CA LEU A 16 5.93 22.27 0.98
C LEU A 16 4.82 23.12 1.61
N ARG A 17 4.70 23.14 2.94
CA ARG A 17 3.75 24.00 3.67
C ARG A 17 3.99 25.49 3.43
N GLN A 18 5.24 25.90 3.23
CA GLN A 18 5.63 27.29 2.97
C GLN A 18 5.55 27.69 1.49
N THR A 19 5.31 26.74 0.59
CA THR A 19 5.21 27.03 -0.85
C THR A 19 4.04 27.97 -1.12
N LEU A 20 4.31 29.03 -1.90
CA LEU A 20 3.32 30.06 -2.19
C LEU A 20 2.37 29.65 -3.30
N VAL A 21 1.08 29.89 -3.07
CA VAL A 21 0.00 29.71 -4.03
C VAL A 21 -0.62 31.08 -4.31
N SER A 22 -0.76 31.42 -5.58
CA SER A 22 -1.41 32.64 -6.02
C SER A 22 -2.93 32.50 -5.93
N THR A 23 -3.58 33.42 -5.23
CA THR A 23 -5.05 33.52 -5.20
C THR A 23 -5.57 34.17 -6.49
N PRO A 24 -6.87 34.06 -6.80
CA PRO A 24 -7.47 34.81 -7.91
C PRO A 24 -7.30 36.34 -7.80
N SER A 25 -7.11 36.86 -6.58
CA SER A 25 -6.81 38.28 -6.32
C SER A 25 -5.33 38.64 -6.49
N GLY A 26 -4.46 37.67 -6.81
CA GLY A 26 -3.01 37.87 -6.97
C GLY A 26 -2.21 37.83 -5.65
N ALA A 27 -2.87 37.64 -4.51
CA ALA A 27 -2.19 37.48 -3.23
C ALA A 27 -1.42 36.15 -3.21
N GLN A 28 -0.29 36.12 -2.50
CA GLN A 28 0.50 34.91 -2.29
C GLN A 28 0.23 34.37 -0.89
N VAL A 29 -0.26 33.14 -0.82
CA VAL A 29 -0.61 32.48 0.45
C VAL A 29 0.17 31.18 0.58
N PRO A 30 0.81 30.90 1.74
CA PRO A 30 1.46 29.61 1.98
C PRO A 30 0.46 28.45 1.94
N LEU A 31 0.84 27.34 1.32
CA LEU A 31 -0.02 26.17 1.15
C LEU A 31 -0.55 25.62 2.50
N GLY A 32 0.25 25.68 3.57
CA GLY A 32 -0.15 25.22 4.90
C GLY A 32 -1.25 26.05 5.58
N GLN A 33 -1.58 27.25 5.06
CA GLN A 33 -2.74 28.01 5.51
C GLN A 33 -4.04 27.58 4.79
N LEU A 34 -3.91 26.81 3.71
CA LEU A 34 -5.00 26.39 2.85
C LEU A 34 -5.37 24.92 3.05
N ALA A 35 -4.40 24.09 3.45
CA ALA A 35 -4.57 22.66 3.62
C ALA A 35 -3.69 22.11 4.74
N GLU A 36 -4.18 21.05 5.39
CA GLU A 36 -3.41 20.20 6.28
C GLU A 36 -2.59 19.20 5.44
N ILE A 37 -1.32 19.00 5.81
CA ILE A 37 -0.39 18.15 5.06
C ILE A 37 0.28 17.21 6.06
N ASP A 38 0.01 15.93 5.92
CA ASP A 38 0.52 14.88 6.81
C ASP A 38 0.98 13.64 6.07
N LEU A 39 1.91 12.91 6.70
CA LEU A 39 2.40 11.62 6.22
C LEU A 39 1.58 10.49 6.82
N HIS A 40 0.92 9.73 5.95
CA HIS A 40 0.16 8.55 6.34
C HIS A 40 0.71 7.30 5.66
N LYS A 41 0.70 6.19 6.40
CA LYS A 41 0.95 4.87 5.82
C LYS A 41 -0.32 4.42 5.12
N GLY A 42 -0.21 4.10 3.83
CA GLY A 42 -1.28 3.53 3.02
C GLY A 42 -0.87 2.19 2.41
N PRO A 43 -1.84 1.47 1.82
CA PRO A 43 -1.52 0.27 1.06
C PRO A 43 -0.60 0.65 -0.12
N PRO A 44 0.57 0.01 -0.28
CA PRO A 44 1.49 0.33 -1.37
C PRO A 44 0.93 -0.09 -2.73
N MET A 45 -0.03 -1.01 -2.73
CA MET A 45 -0.73 -1.51 -3.91
C MET A 45 -2.06 -2.13 -3.47
N ILE A 46 -3.10 -1.92 -4.27
CA ILE A 46 -4.36 -2.63 -4.15
C ILE A 46 -4.35 -3.79 -5.13
N LYS A 47 -4.32 -5.02 -4.61
CA LYS A 47 -4.41 -6.25 -5.41
C LYS A 47 -5.81 -6.83 -5.31
N SER A 48 -6.39 -7.16 -6.45
CA SER A 48 -7.67 -7.82 -6.52
C SER A 48 -7.65 -8.97 -7.52
N GLU A 49 -8.42 -10.01 -7.21
CA GLU A 49 -8.67 -11.15 -8.08
C GLU A 49 -10.15 -11.52 -7.95
N ASN A 50 -10.85 -11.71 -9.07
CA ASN A 50 -12.31 -11.95 -9.09
C ASN A 50 -13.11 -10.93 -8.26
N ALA A 51 -12.74 -9.64 -8.36
CA ALA A 51 -13.33 -8.53 -7.62
C ALA A 51 -13.23 -8.62 -6.07
N ARG A 52 -12.34 -9.47 -5.55
CA ARG A 52 -12.04 -9.57 -4.11
C ARG A 52 -10.61 -9.10 -3.86
N LEU A 53 -10.38 -8.44 -2.73
CA LEU A 53 -9.03 -8.06 -2.31
C LEU A 53 -8.24 -9.33 -1.96
N THR A 54 -7.04 -9.45 -2.52
CA THR A 54 -6.21 -10.65 -2.37
C THR A 54 -4.82 -10.28 -1.93
N ALA A 55 -4.28 -11.03 -0.96
CA ALA A 55 -2.87 -11.03 -0.61
C ALA A 55 -2.27 -12.37 -1.01
N TRP A 56 -1.02 -12.34 -1.48
CA TRP A 56 -0.29 -13.54 -1.86
C TRP A 56 0.83 -13.78 -0.86
N VAL A 57 0.92 -15.02 -0.39
CA VAL A 57 2.04 -15.51 0.42
C VAL A 57 2.83 -16.45 -0.48
N TYR A 58 4.04 -16.06 -0.82
CA TYR A 58 4.95 -16.90 -1.57
C TYR A 58 5.73 -17.77 -0.60
N VAL A 59 5.77 -19.06 -0.90
CA VAL A 59 6.51 -20.05 -0.11
C VAL A 59 7.52 -20.70 -1.02
N ASP A 60 8.77 -20.73 -0.55
CA ASP A 60 9.84 -21.50 -1.16
C ASP A 60 10.13 -22.72 -0.29
N ILE A 61 10.29 -23.88 -0.92
CA ILE A 61 10.45 -25.17 -0.22
C ILE A 61 11.74 -25.84 -0.65
N ALA A 62 12.48 -26.34 0.34
CA ALA A 62 13.75 -27.02 0.12
C ALA A 62 13.74 -28.39 0.81
N GLY A 63 14.16 -29.43 0.08
CA GLY A 63 14.32 -30.78 0.62
C GLY A 63 13.05 -31.59 0.84
N LEU A 64 11.87 -31.05 0.52
CA LEU A 64 10.58 -31.75 0.58
C LEU A 64 9.87 -31.67 -0.78
N ASP A 65 9.04 -32.67 -1.09
CA ASP A 65 8.15 -32.58 -2.24
C ASP A 65 6.96 -31.64 -1.97
N VAL A 66 6.49 -30.96 -3.01
CA VAL A 66 5.43 -29.95 -2.91
C VAL A 66 4.13 -30.54 -2.37
N GLY A 67 3.77 -31.76 -2.79
CA GLY A 67 2.51 -32.40 -2.42
C GLY A 67 2.42 -32.70 -0.92
N THR A 68 3.49 -33.26 -0.35
CA THR A 68 3.61 -33.50 1.09
C THR A 68 3.59 -32.19 1.87
N TYR A 69 4.36 -31.19 1.41
CA TYR A 69 4.39 -29.87 2.05
C TYR A 69 3.01 -29.23 2.10
N VAL A 70 2.30 -29.14 0.97
CA VAL A 70 0.98 -28.50 0.88
C VAL A 70 -0.03 -29.22 1.78
N LYS A 71 -0.02 -30.55 1.83
CA LYS A 71 -0.92 -31.31 2.72
C LYS A 71 -0.67 -30.99 4.20
N GLN A 72 0.59 -30.97 4.62
CA GLN A 72 0.94 -30.64 6.01
C GLN A 72 0.61 -29.17 6.33
N ALA A 73 0.95 -28.25 5.44
CA ALA A 73 0.70 -26.83 5.61
C ALA A 73 -0.80 -26.53 5.68
N GLN A 74 -1.64 -27.18 4.87
CA GLN A 74 -3.09 -27.07 4.94
C GLN A 74 -3.64 -27.45 6.32
N GLN A 75 -3.16 -28.55 6.91
CA GLN A 75 -3.58 -29.00 8.24
C GLN A 75 -3.15 -28.01 9.34
N VAL A 76 -1.91 -27.54 9.27
CA VAL A 76 -1.36 -26.58 10.24
C VAL A 76 -2.08 -25.24 10.15
N VAL A 77 -2.26 -24.70 8.95
CA VAL A 77 -2.96 -23.42 8.74
C VAL A 77 -4.41 -23.50 9.19
N ALA A 78 -5.12 -24.58 8.86
CA ALA A 78 -6.51 -24.77 9.29
C ALA A 78 -6.65 -24.84 10.83
N SER A 79 -5.64 -25.36 11.54
CA SER A 79 -5.68 -25.46 13.01
C SER A 79 -5.20 -24.21 13.74
N GLN A 80 -4.24 -23.47 13.17
CA GLN A 80 -3.58 -22.36 13.86
C GLN A 80 -4.02 -20.98 13.38
N VAL A 81 -4.67 -20.86 12.23
CA VAL A 81 -5.07 -19.58 11.65
C VAL A 81 -6.59 -19.44 11.66
N PRO A 82 -7.19 -18.92 12.74
CA PRO A 82 -8.61 -18.59 12.74
C PRO A 82 -8.85 -17.42 11.78
N LEU A 83 -9.64 -17.65 10.73
CA LEU A 83 -9.99 -16.63 9.75
C LEU A 83 -11.21 -15.84 10.21
N PRO A 84 -11.17 -14.49 10.19
CA PRO A 84 -12.35 -13.68 10.35
C PRO A 84 -13.39 -13.97 9.26
N GLN A 85 -14.65 -13.66 9.53
CA GLN A 85 -15.71 -13.81 8.53
C GLN A 85 -15.40 -13.02 7.25
N GLY A 86 -15.71 -13.61 6.10
CA GLY A 86 -15.49 -13.01 4.78
C GLY A 86 -14.13 -13.32 4.14
N TYR A 87 -13.20 -13.91 4.89
CA TYR A 87 -11.89 -14.33 4.41
C TYR A 87 -11.89 -15.80 3.99
N ASN A 88 -11.11 -16.11 2.96
CA ASN A 88 -10.82 -17.46 2.53
C ASN A 88 -9.35 -17.57 2.09
N ILE A 89 -8.78 -18.76 2.25
CA ILE A 89 -7.45 -19.09 1.75
C ILE A 89 -7.62 -19.98 0.53
N VAL A 90 -6.90 -19.66 -0.53
CA VAL A 90 -6.82 -20.49 -1.74
C VAL A 90 -5.36 -20.89 -1.93
N TRP A 91 -5.14 -22.21 -2.06
CA TRP A 91 -3.82 -22.75 -2.36
C TRP A 91 -3.70 -22.84 -3.88
N SER A 92 -2.71 -22.16 -4.44
CA SER A 92 -2.46 -22.09 -5.88
C SER A 92 -0.96 -22.04 -6.12
N GLY A 93 -0.52 -22.53 -7.29
CA GLY A 93 0.89 -22.75 -7.61
C GLY A 93 1.16 -24.18 -8.08
N GLN A 94 2.43 -24.46 -8.36
CA GLN A 94 2.94 -25.79 -8.73
C GLN A 94 3.72 -26.40 -7.56
#